data_AF-A0A1W9J047-F1
#
_entry.id   AF-A0A1W9J047-F1
#
_cell.length_a   1.000
_cell.length_b   1.000
_cell.length_c   1.000
_cell.angle_alpha   90.00
_cell.angle_beta   90.00
_cell.angle_gamma   90.00
#
_symmetry.space_group_name_H-M   'P 1'
#
loop_
_entity.id
_entity.type
_entity.pdbx_description
1 polymer ?
#
loop_
_entity_poly.entity_id
_entity_poly.type
_entity_poly.pdbx_seq_one_letter_code
_entity_poly.pdbx_strand_id
1 'polypeptide(L)'
;MKKTSTHRKPIPPEDALERYDWDKAVRGRHAHRFPKGALAVVIAPELRRHFATADAVNDGLRVLLKMATLAKTASPPKHARTGKRREVA
;
A
#
# COMPACT_ATOMS: atom_id res chain seq x y z
N MET A 1 -18.77 32.29 46.23
CA MET A 1 -19.11 31.03 45.53
C MET A 1 -17.92 30.62 44.65
N LYS A 2 -17.18 29.57 44.99
CA LYS A 2 -16.01 29.12 44.21
C LYS A 2 -16.49 28.21 43.07
N LYS A 3 -16.34 28.65 41.82
CA LYS A 3 -16.65 27.83 40.63
C LYS A 3 -15.56 26.77 40.46
N THR A 4 -15.88 25.51 40.72
CA THR A 4 -14.99 24.38 40.42
C THR A 4 -14.98 24.17 38.91
N SER A 5 -13.91 24.64 38.26
CA SER A 5 -13.68 24.44 36.83
C SER A 5 -13.40 22.96 36.58
N THR A 6 -14.36 22.27 35.96
CA THR A 6 -14.22 20.88 35.54
C THR A 6 -13.27 20.80 34.34
N HIS A 7 -11.97 20.71 34.61
CA HIS A 7 -10.97 20.48 33.56
C HIS A 7 -11.06 19.02 33.08
N ARG A 8 -11.89 18.76 32.05
CA ARG A 8 -11.83 17.48 31.34
C ARG A 8 -10.53 17.45 30.54
N LYS A 9 -9.73 16.41 30.75
CA LYS A 9 -8.55 16.14 29.93
C LYS A 9 -8.99 15.98 28.46
N PRO A 10 -8.26 16.55 27.49
CA PRO A 10 -8.55 16.37 26.09
C PRO A 10 -8.41 14.88 25.71
N ILE A 11 -9.26 14.41 24.80
CA ILE A 11 -9.16 13.06 24.25
C ILE A 11 -7.92 13.03 23.36
N PRO A 12 -6.96 12.10 23.58
CA PRO A 12 -5.78 11.97 22.73
C PRO A 12 -6.16 11.69 21.27
N PRO A 13 -5.31 12.05 20.29
CA PRO A 13 -5.59 11.82 18.87
C PRO A 13 -5.64 10.31 18.54
N GLU A 14 -6.24 9.94 17.41
CA GLU A 14 -6.52 8.53 17.06
C GLU A 14 -5.27 7.65 16.95
N ASP A 15 -4.13 8.25 16.61
CA ASP A 15 -2.82 7.61 16.51
C ASP A 15 -2.08 7.50 17.86
N ALA A 16 -2.58 8.12 18.93
CA ALA A 16 -1.96 8.05 20.24
C ALA A 16 -2.28 6.73 20.95
N LEU A 17 -1.24 5.99 21.34
CA LEU A 17 -1.38 4.71 22.05
C LEU A 17 -2.19 4.85 23.36
N GLU A 18 -2.04 5.97 24.06
CA GLU A 18 -2.73 6.29 25.31
C GLU A 18 -4.25 6.48 25.18
N ARG A 19 -4.76 6.59 23.93
CA ARG A 19 -6.20 6.64 23.65
C ARG A 19 -6.90 5.31 23.92
N TYR A 20 -6.17 4.19 23.86
CA TYR A 20 -6.75 2.85 23.90
C TYR A 20 -6.34 2.09 25.17
N ASP A 21 -7.27 1.27 25.67
CA ASP A 21 -7.00 0.29 26.73
C ASP A 21 -6.35 -0.96 26.12
N TRP A 22 -5.06 -1.16 26.42
CA TRP A 22 -4.27 -2.29 25.96
C TRP A 22 -4.18 -3.44 26.98
N ASP A 23 -4.76 -3.32 28.18
CA ASP A 23 -4.63 -4.35 29.23
C ASP A 23 -5.26 -5.68 28.80
N LYS A 24 -6.25 -5.61 27.90
CA LYS A 24 -6.92 -6.78 27.31
C LYS A 24 -6.37 -7.17 25.94
N ALA A 25 -5.30 -6.53 25.46
CA ALA A 25 -4.75 -6.83 24.14
C ALA A 25 -4.14 -8.25 24.13
N VAL A 26 -4.61 -9.09 23.21
CA VAL A 26 -4.11 -10.47 23.04
C VAL A 26 -3.46 -10.59 21.68
N ARG A 27 -2.20 -11.02 21.65
CA ARG A 27 -1.47 -11.26 20.40
C ARG A 27 -2.24 -12.25 19.54
N GLY A 28 -2.47 -11.89 18.28
CA GLY A 28 -3.14 -12.78 17.31
C GLY A 28 -4.64 -12.94 17.49
N ARG A 29 -5.32 -12.12 18.31
CA ARG A 29 -6.79 -12.16 18.52
C ARG A 29 -7.60 -12.29 17.22
N HIS A 30 -7.17 -11.61 16.16
CA HIS A 30 -7.84 -11.61 14.85
C HIS A 30 -7.09 -12.38 13.77
N ALA A 31 -5.95 -13.00 14.08
CA ALA A 31 -5.12 -13.67 13.09
C ALA A 31 -5.84 -14.83 12.39
N HIS A 32 -6.68 -15.57 13.12
CA HIS A 32 -7.47 -16.68 12.57
C HIS A 32 -8.49 -16.26 11.50
N ARG A 33 -8.83 -14.97 11.41
CA ARG A 33 -9.77 -14.46 10.40
C ARG A 33 -9.16 -14.33 9.01
N PHE A 34 -7.83 -14.44 8.91
CA PHE A 34 -7.11 -14.24 7.68
C PHE A 34 -6.43 -15.54 7.23
N PRO A 35 -6.36 -15.79 5.91
CA PRO A 35 -5.62 -16.93 5.39
C PRO A 35 -4.13 -16.82 5.76
N LYS A 36 -3.47 -17.97 5.87
CA LYS A 36 -2.03 -18.03 6.15
C LYS A 36 -1.27 -17.26 5.07
N GLY A 37 -0.45 -16.30 5.49
CA GLY A 37 0.31 -15.44 4.57
C GLY A 37 -0.42 -14.17 4.10
N ALA A 38 -1.59 -13.85 4.65
CA ALA A 38 -2.23 -12.56 4.41
C ALA A 38 -1.31 -11.40 4.84
N LEU A 39 -1.17 -10.40 3.97
CA LEU A 39 -0.40 -9.19 4.23
C LEU A 39 -1.36 -8.00 4.35
N ALA A 40 -1.23 -7.23 5.44
CA ALA A 40 -1.90 -5.94 5.57
C ALA A 40 -1.01 -4.87 4.92
N VAL A 41 -1.55 -4.13 3.96
CA VAL A 41 -0.87 -3.02 3.29
C VAL A 41 -1.70 -1.77 3.48
N VAL A 42 -1.07 -0.70 3.97
CA VAL A 42 -1.69 0.61 4.06
C VAL A 42 -1.54 1.30 2.70
N ILE A 43 -2.65 1.73 2.12
CA ILE A 43 -2.67 2.57 0.92
C ILE A 43 -2.86 4.03 1.29
N ALA A 44 -2.35 4.93 0.45
CA ALA A 44 -2.47 6.37 0.68
C ALA A 44 -3.95 6.83 0.62
N PRO A 45 -4.34 7.85 1.42
CA PRO A 45 -5.74 8.28 1.52
C PRO A 45 -6.39 8.71 0.20
N GLU A 46 -5.62 9.31 -0.69
CA GLU A 46 -6.05 9.70 -2.03
C GLU A 46 -6.37 8.50 -2.90
N LEU A 47 -5.61 7.41 -2.77
CA LEU A 47 -5.85 6.17 -3.52
C LEU A 47 -7.07 5.42 -3.00
N ARG A 48 -7.36 5.51 -1.70
CA ARG A 48 -8.56 4.90 -1.09
C ARG A 48 -9.87 5.34 -1.77
N ARG A 49 -9.93 6.57 -2.29
CA ARG A 49 -11.11 7.08 -3.02
C ARG A 49 -11.35 6.36 -4.34
N HIS A 50 -10.29 5.87 -4.97
CA HIS A 50 -10.34 5.16 -6.25
C HIS A 50 -10.36 3.63 -6.06
N PHE A 51 -9.75 3.15 -4.97
CA PHE A 51 -9.60 1.74 -4.65
C PHE A 51 -10.21 1.45 -3.27
N ALA A 52 -11.54 1.32 -3.25
CA ALA A 52 -12.30 1.11 -2.01
C ALA A 52 -12.18 -0.33 -1.45
N THR A 53 -11.75 -1.29 -2.26
CA THR A 53 -11.67 -2.71 -1.90
C THR A 53 -10.32 -3.32 -2.26
N ALA A 54 -9.97 -4.43 -1.58
CA ALA A 54 -8.77 -5.19 -1.90
C ALA A 54 -8.77 -5.73 -3.34
N ASP A 55 -9.93 -6.16 -3.84
CA ASP A 55 -10.08 -6.64 -5.22
C ASP A 55 -9.75 -5.54 -6.23
N ALA A 56 -10.25 -4.32 -6.03
CA ALA A 56 -9.98 -3.19 -6.90
C ALA A 56 -8.47 -2.86 -6.96
N VAL A 57 -7.78 -2.86 -5.81
CA VAL A 57 -6.32 -2.66 -5.75
C VAL A 57 -5.61 -3.75 -6.53
N ASN A 58 -5.94 -5.01 -6.26
CA ASN A 58 -5.29 -6.16 -6.88
C ASN A 58 -5.50 -6.18 -8.40
N ASP A 59 -6.69 -5.84 -8.88
CA ASP A 59 -6.98 -5.75 -10.31
C ASP A 59 -6.18 -4.63 -10.99
N GLY A 60 -6.07 -3.46 -10.35
CA GLY A 60 -5.20 -2.39 -10.82
C GLY A 60 -3.73 -2.84 -10.95
N LEU A 61 -3.20 -3.51 -9.93
CA LEU A 61 -1.83 -4.04 -9.95
C LEU A 61 -1.62 -5.10 -11.05
N ARG A 62 -2.61 -5.97 -11.29
CA ARG A 62 -2.56 -6.95 -12.38
C ARG A 62 -2.53 -6.29 -13.76
N VAL A 63 -3.27 -5.20 -13.96
CA VAL A 63 -3.22 -4.43 -15.21
C VAL A 63 -1.83 -3.83 -15.40
N LEU A 64 -1.25 -3.21 -14.38
CA LEU A 64 0.12 -2.69 -14.45
C LEU A 64 1.14 -3.79 -14.79
N LEU A 65 1.00 -4.97 -14.20
CA LEU A 65 1.87 -6.11 -14.49
C LEU A 65 1.75 -6.57 -15.96
N LYS A 66 0.53 -6.61 -16.50
CA LYS A 66 0.30 -6.93 -17.92
C LYS A 66 0.98 -5.91 -18.84
N MET A 67 0.82 -4.63 -18.54
CA MET A 67 1.44 -3.55 -19.35
C MET A 67 2.97 -3.61 -19.29
N ALA A 68 3.55 -3.83 -18.10
CA ALA A 68 4.99 -4.00 -17.94
C ALA A 68 5.52 -5.22 -18.72
N THR A 69 4.77 -6.32 -18.73
CA THR A 69 5.12 -7.54 -19.48
C THR A 69 5.11 -7.28 -20.99
N LEU A 70 4.08 -6.62 -21.52
CA LEU A 70 3.98 -6.26 -22.93
C LEU A 70 5.11 -5.32 -23.37
N ALA A 71 5.42 -4.32 -22.55
CA ALA A 71 6.51 -3.39 -22.81
C ALA A 71 7.88 -4.10 -22.85
N LYS A 72 8.10 -5.09 -21.98
CA LYS A 72 9.32 -5.91 -21.98
C LYS A 72 9.46 -6.74 -23.26
N THR A 73 8.37 -7.32 -23.76
CA THR A 73 8.38 -8.11 -25.00
C THR A 73 8.53 -7.28 -26.27
N ALA A 74 8.11 -6.00 -26.24
CA ALA A 74 8.18 -5.10 -27.39
C ALA A 74 9.54 -4.38 -27.55
N SER A 75 10.45 -4.49 -26.57
CA SER A 75 11.76 -3.83 -26.65
C SER A 75 12.72 -4.67 -27.51
N PRO A 76 13.24 -4.16 -28.64
CA PRO A 76 14.20 -4.91 -29.44
C PRO A 76 15.51 -5.13 -28.64
N PRO A 77 16.23 -6.23 -28.87
CA PRO A 77 17.49 -6.49 -28.19
C PRO A 77 18.45 -5.31 -28.41
N LYS A 78 19.01 -4.79 -27.31
CA LYS A 78 19.85 -3.58 -27.27
C LYS A 78 21.19 -3.69 -28.01
N HIS A 79 21.38 -4.72 -28.85
CA HIS A 79 22.63 -5.04 -29.54
C HIS A 79 22.59 -4.96 -31.07
N ALA A 80 21.49 -4.54 -31.69
CA ALA A 80 21.41 -4.42 -33.16
C ALA A 80 21.89 -3.06 -33.72
N ARG A 81 22.80 -2.34 -33.06
CA ARG A 81 23.23 -0.98 -33.49
C ARG A 81 24.73 -0.72 -33.59
N THR A 82 25.56 -1.74 -33.68
CA THR A 82 26.98 -1.53 -34.00
C THR A 82 27.43 -2.56 -35.03
N GLY A 83 27.62 -2.13 -36.28
CA GLY A 83 28.25 -2.98 -37.29
C GLY A 83 27.72 -2.90 -38.71
N LYS A 84 27.23 -1.75 -39.18
CA LYS A 84 27.20 -1.49 -40.64
C LYS A 84 28.22 -0.39 -40.96
N ARG A 85 29.50 -0.68 -40.69
CA ARG A 85 30.60 0.08 -41.26
C ARG A 85 30.74 -0.40 -42.71
N ARG A 86 30.32 0.50 -43.59
CA ARG A 86 30.31 0.48 -45.05
C ARG A 86 31.47 -0.30 -45.66
N GLU A 87 31.13 -1.26 -46.51
CA GLU A 87 31.95 -1.65 -47.66
C GLU A 87 31.83 -0.53 -48.70
N VAL A 88 32.95 0.05 -49.15
CA VAL A 88 33.05 0.79 -50.41
C VAL A 88 34.51 0.77 -50.89
N ALA A 89 34.68 0.15 -52.05
CA ALA A 89 35.69 0.31 -53.10
C ALA A 89 37.18 0.20 -52.73
#